data_AF-D7U287-F1
#
_entry.id   AF-D7U287-F1
#
_cell.length_a   1.000
_cell.length_b   1.000
_cell.length_c   1.000
_cell.angle_alpha   90.00
_cell.angle_beta   90.00
_cell.angle_gamma   90.00
#
_symmetry.space_group_name_H-M   'P 1'
#
loop_
_entity.id
_entity.type
_entity.pdbx_description
1 polymer ?
#
loop_
_entity_poly.entity_id
_entity_poly.type
_entity_poly.pdbx_seq_one_letter_code
_entity_poly.pdbx_strand_id
1 'polypeptide(L)'
;MTPPHRCSPPFGNCPKGNSSTEAYIAAHHILLAHASVVQLYREKYQETQQGFIGINVFAYWFVPMTNETEDIIATQRAHDFFLGWFVDVLVFGDYPGIVKKRAGTRIPSFSKDESKQV
;
A
#
# COMPACT_ATOMS: atom_id res chain seq x y z
N MET A 1 -16.94 -11.46 2.58
CA MET A 1 -15.62 -11.98 2.96
C MET A 1 -14.93 -12.44 1.67
N THR A 2 -13.92 -11.70 1.22
CA THR A 2 -13.33 -11.86 -0.12
C THR A 2 -12.32 -13.01 -0.18
N PRO A 3 -12.11 -13.65 -1.35
CA PRO A 3 -10.99 -14.57 -1.55
C PRO A 3 -9.65 -13.88 -1.23
N PRO A 4 -8.63 -14.58 -0.68
CA PRO A 4 -8.60 -16.01 -0.35
C PRO A 4 -9.13 -16.33 1.07
N HIS A 5 -9.89 -15.42 1.70
CA HIS A 5 -10.53 -15.64 2.99
C HIS A 5 -9.54 -15.98 4.13
N ARG A 6 -8.51 -15.15 4.29
CA ARG A 6 -7.51 -15.29 5.36
C ARG A 6 -7.67 -14.22 6.42
N CYS A 7 -7.66 -14.63 7.68
CA CYS A 7 -7.78 -13.74 8.84
C CYS A 7 -7.29 -14.42 10.12
N SER A 8 -7.08 -13.62 11.17
CA SER A 8 -6.84 -14.11 12.53
C SER A 8 -8.17 -14.34 13.27
N PRO A 9 -8.26 -15.35 14.14
CA PRO A 9 -9.32 -15.39 15.16
C PRO A 9 -9.24 -14.14 16.08
N PRO A 10 -10.36 -13.62 16.63
CA PRO A 10 -11.75 -14.02 16.41
C PRO A 10 -12.43 -13.27 15.25
N PHE A 11 -11.67 -12.55 14.40
CA PHE A 11 -12.20 -11.59 13.41
C PHE A 11 -12.88 -12.24 12.18
N GLY A 12 -13.02 -13.57 12.17
CA GLY A 12 -13.73 -14.32 11.14
C GLY A 12 -13.49 -15.83 11.28
N ASN A 13 -14.29 -16.63 10.57
CA ASN A 13 -14.13 -18.09 10.51
C ASN A 13 -13.18 -18.52 9.39
N CYS A 14 -11.96 -17.95 9.38
CA CYS A 14 -10.95 -18.27 8.36
C CYS A 14 -10.19 -19.55 8.72
N PRO A 15 -9.88 -20.42 7.73
CA PRO A 15 -9.13 -21.64 7.99
C PRO A 15 -7.67 -21.39 8.40
N LYS A 16 -7.10 -20.24 7.97
CA LYS A 16 -5.75 -19.78 8.30
C LYS A 16 -5.60 -18.30 7.96
N GLY A 17 -4.58 -17.67 8.52
CA GLY A 17 -4.21 -16.30 8.17
C GLY A 17 -3.62 -15.54 9.34
N ASN A 18 -3.15 -14.33 9.05
CA ASN A 18 -2.76 -13.38 10.07
C ASN A 18 -3.14 -11.96 9.63
N SER A 19 -4.25 -11.46 10.17
CA SER A 19 -4.79 -10.13 9.86
C SER A 19 -3.84 -8.98 10.23
N SER A 20 -2.88 -9.22 11.13
CA SER A 20 -1.93 -8.20 11.57
C SER A 20 -0.71 -8.07 10.65
N THR A 21 -0.42 -9.06 9.79
CA THR A 21 0.80 -9.09 8.97
C THR A 21 0.55 -9.31 7.48
N GLU A 22 -0.40 -10.18 7.12
CA GLU A 22 -0.57 -10.61 5.73
C GLU A 22 -0.99 -9.47 4.80
N ALA A 23 -1.72 -8.47 5.31
CA ALA A 23 -2.08 -7.29 4.53
C ALA A 23 -0.85 -6.47 4.09
N TYR A 24 0.16 -6.34 4.96
CA TYR A 24 1.43 -5.66 4.62
C TYR A 24 2.23 -6.43 3.57
N ILE A 25 2.31 -7.75 3.72
CA ILE A 25 3.03 -8.61 2.78
C ILE A 25 2.34 -8.57 1.41
N ALA A 26 1.01 -8.65 1.37
CA ALA A 26 0.25 -8.60 0.13
C ALA A 26 0.42 -7.25 -0.58
N ALA A 27 0.26 -6.13 0.14
CA ALA A 27 0.44 -4.79 -0.43
C ALA A 27 1.87 -4.58 -0.97
N HIS A 28 2.88 -5.04 -0.25
CA HIS A 28 4.28 -4.95 -0.67
C HIS A 28 4.54 -5.68 -1.99
N HIS A 29 4.07 -6.92 -2.12
CA HIS A 29 4.23 -7.67 -3.36
C HIS A 29 3.39 -7.11 -4.52
N ILE A 30 2.23 -6.50 -4.25
CA ILE A 30 1.46 -5.80 -5.29
C ILE A 30 2.29 -4.64 -5.86
N LEU A 31 2.96 -3.86 -5.01
CA LEU A 31 3.81 -2.75 -5.43
C LEU A 31 5.01 -3.23 -6.25
N LEU A 32 5.71 -4.27 -5.79
CA LEU A 32 6.83 -4.86 -6.54
C LEU A 32 6.41 -5.46 -7.89
N ALA A 33 5.26 -6.14 -7.93
CA ALA A 33 4.70 -6.67 -9.16
C ALA A 33 4.31 -5.54 -10.13
N HIS A 34 3.70 -4.47 -9.61
CA HIS A 34 3.38 -3.28 -10.39
C HIS A 34 4.64 -2.67 -11.00
N ALA A 35 5.66 -2.40 -10.20
CA ALA A 35 6.95 -1.86 -10.64
C ALA A 35 7.59 -2.71 -11.75
N SER A 36 7.61 -4.03 -11.56
CA SER A 36 8.15 -4.98 -12.55
C SER A 36 7.43 -4.89 -13.89
N VAL A 37 6.09 -4.78 -13.88
CA VAL A 37 5.28 -4.68 -15.10
C VAL A 37 5.40 -3.30 -15.74
N VAL A 38 5.49 -2.23 -14.95
CA VAL A 38 5.74 -0.87 -15.44
C VAL A 38 7.08 -0.80 -16.15
N GLN A 39 8.13 -1.37 -15.57
CA GLN A 39 9.44 -1.44 -16.21
C GLN A 39 9.37 -2.19 -17.55
N LEU A 40 8.79 -3.40 -17.56
CA LEU A 40 8.61 -4.18 -18.77
C LEU A 40 7.82 -3.41 -19.85
N TYR A 41 6.74 -2.73 -19.46
CA TYR A 41 5.93 -1.96 -20.38
C TYR A 41 6.70 -0.82 -21.01
N ARG A 42 7.42 -0.03 -20.20
CA ARG A 42 8.25 1.10 -20.65
C ARG A 42 9.38 0.65 -21.57
N GLU A 43 10.04 -0.46 -21.26
CA GLU A 43 11.20 -0.94 -22.01
C GLU A 43 10.82 -1.63 -23.32
N LYS A 44 9.72 -2.39 -23.34
CA LYS A 44 9.41 -3.28 -24.47
C LYS A 44 8.23 -2.83 -25.33
N TYR A 45 7.26 -2.14 -24.75
CA TYR A 45 5.96 -1.93 -25.41
C TYR A 45 5.60 -0.45 -25.61
N GLN A 46 6.05 0.45 -24.75
CA GLN A 46 5.70 1.87 -24.76
C GLN A 46 6.00 2.57 -26.09
N GLU A 47 7.17 2.34 -26.68
CA GLU A 47 7.56 2.97 -27.96
C GLU A 47 6.64 2.54 -29.11
N THR A 48 6.19 1.28 -29.11
CA THR A 48 5.34 0.75 -30.19
C THR A 48 3.86 1.03 -29.97
N GLN A 49 3.37 0.91 -28.74
CA GLN A 49 1.94 1.01 -28.42
C GLN A 49 1.51 2.43 -28.09
N GLN A 50 2.45 3.30 -27.66
CA GLN A 50 2.19 4.70 -27.29
C GLN A 50 1.09 4.86 -26.21
N GLY A 51 0.82 3.81 -25.41
CA GLY A 51 -0.20 3.82 -24.35
C GLY A 51 0.33 4.25 -22.99
N PHE A 52 -0.53 4.29 -21.98
CA PHE A 52 -0.15 4.63 -20.60
C PHE A 52 -0.34 3.44 -19.66
N ILE A 53 0.51 3.36 -18.63
CA ILE A 53 0.38 2.38 -17.54
C ILE A 53 0.34 3.11 -16.20
N GLY A 54 -0.46 2.58 -15.28
CA GLY A 54 -0.58 3.10 -13.92
C GLY A 54 -1.25 2.09 -13.00
N ILE A 55 -1.55 2.52 -11.78
CA ILE A 55 -2.25 1.74 -10.77
C ILE A 55 -3.53 2.47 -10.37
N ASN A 56 -4.58 1.70 -10.08
CA ASN A 56 -5.81 2.24 -9.51
C ASN A 56 -5.77 2.02 -7.99
N VAL A 57 -5.96 3.11 -7.24
CA VAL A 57 -6.00 3.06 -5.77
C VAL A 57 -7.40 3.50 -5.32
N PHE A 58 -8.10 2.60 -4.64
CA PHE A 58 -9.35 2.93 -3.99
C PHE A 58 -9.06 3.71 -2.70
N ALA A 59 -9.67 4.89 -2.55
CA ALA A 59 -9.46 5.75 -1.40
C ALA A 59 -10.78 6.34 -0.90
N TYR A 60 -10.83 6.58 0.42
CA TYR A 60 -11.86 7.38 1.04
C TYR A 60 -11.36 8.81 1.25
N TRP A 61 -12.26 9.77 1.19
CA TRP A 61 -11.98 11.10 1.70
C TRP A 61 -12.30 11.17 3.20
N PHE A 62 -11.29 11.42 4.02
CA PHE A 62 -11.44 11.58 5.47
C PHE A 62 -11.51 13.04 5.85
N VAL A 63 -12.40 13.35 6.79
CA VAL A 63 -12.55 14.65 7.43
C VAL A 63 -12.49 14.47 8.94
N PRO A 64 -11.98 15.44 9.70
CA PRO A 64 -11.90 15.34 11.15
C PRO A 64 -13.30 15.37 11.76
N MET A 65 -13.51 14.61 12.84
CA MET A 65 -14.80 14.54 13.53
C MET A 65 -15.09 15.84 14.30
N THR A 66 -14.06 16.44 14.88
CA THR A 66 -14.09 17.74 15.57
C THR A 66 -12.89 18.60 15.15
N ASN A 67 -12.82 19.85 15.63
CA ASN A 67 -11.67 20.73 15.41
C ASN A 67 -10.51 20.47 16.39
N GLU A 68 -10.60 19.44 17.22
CA GLU A 68 -9.52 19.07 18.14
C GLU A 68 -8.30 18.57 17.39
N THR A 69 -7.12 18.82 17.95
CA THR A 69 -5.84 18.49 17.32
C THR A 69 -5.72 16.98 17.09
N GLU A 70 -6.25 16.17 18.00
CA GLU A 70 -6.26 14.71 17.94
C GLU A 70 -6.99 14.18 16.70
N ASP A 71 -8.13 14.80 16.35
CA ASP A 71 -8.96 14.42 15.20
C ASP A 71 -8.33 14.85 13.88
N ILE A 72 -7.67 16.01 13.85
CA ILE A 72 -6.88 16.47 12.70
C ILE A 72 -5.73 15.50 12.42
N ILE A 73 -4.96 15.13 13.46
CA ILE A 73 -3.88 14.15 13.31
C ILE A 73 -4.45 12.77 12.94
N ALA A 74 -5.59 12.36 13.51
CA ALA A 74 -6.24 11.10 13.15
C ALA A 74 -6.66 11.07 11.67
N THR A 75 -7.15 12.19 11.14
CA THR A 75 -7.51 12.34 9.74
C THR A 75 -6.30 12.19 8.83
N GLN A 76 -5.18 12.85 9.15
CA GLN A 76 -3.94 12.67 8.37
C GLN A 76 -3.47 11.22 8.41
N ARG A 77 -3.49 10.56 9.58
CA ARG A 77 -3.14 9.14 9.67
C ARG A 77 -4.06 8.27 8.82
N ALA A 78 -5.35 8.57 8.76
CA ALA A 78 -6.27 7.82 7.90
C ALA A 78 -5.87 7.98 6.41
N HIS A 79 -5.59 9.20 5.96
CA HIS A 79 -5.06 9.42 4.61
C HIS A 79 -3.76 8.65 4.35
N ASP A 80 -2.81 8.67 5.28
CA ASP A 80 -1.54 7.96 5.14
C ASP A 80 -1.74 6.43 5.02
N PHE A 81 -2.70 5.87 5.77
CA PHE A 81 -2.98 4.43 5.76
C PHE A 81 -3.87 3.97 4.59
N PHE A 82 -4.76 4.81 4.09
CA PHE A 82 -5.69 4.43 3.01
C PHE A 82 -5.18 4.84 1.61
N LEU A 83 -4.38 5.90 1.51
CA LEU A 83 -3.84 6.40 0.25
C LEU A 83 -2.31 6.36 0.23
N GLY A 84 -1.67 6.97 1.23
CA GLY A 84 -0.20 7.10 1.29
C GLY A 84 0.53 5.76 1.26
N TRP A 85 -0.07 4.71 1.84
CA TRP A 85 0.50 3.36 1.86
C TRP A 85 0.83 2.82 0.45
N PHE A 86 0.07 3.20 -0.58
CA PHE A 86 0.40 2.88 -1.97
C PHE A 86 1.05 4.07 -2.70
N VAL A 87 0.47 5.27 -2.56
CA VAL A 87 0.87 6.42 -3.38
C VAL A 87 2.26 6.94 -3.02
N ASP A 88 2.61 7.03 -1.73
CA ASP A 88 3.93 7.53 -1.34
C ASP A 88 5.04 6.60 -1.81
N VAL A 89 4.78 5.30 -1.91
CA VAL A 89 5.75 4.35 -2.46
C VAL A 89 6.04 4.66 -3.92
N LEU A 90 5.01 4.95 -4.72
CA LEU A 90 5.15 5.24 -6.16
C LEU A 90 5.76 6.61 -6.44
N VAL A 91 5.73 7.52 -5.47
CA VAL A 91 6.25 8.89 -5.61
C VAL A 91 7.65 9.02 -5.00
N PHE A 92 7.89 8.37 -3.87
CA PHE A 92 9.10 8.55 -3.05
C PHE A 92 9.91 7.27 -2.85
N GLY A 93 9.43 6.12 -3.32
CA GLY A 93 10.15 4.85 -3.21
C GLY A 93 10.05 4.17 -1.84
N ASP A 94 9.22 4.66 -0.93
CA ASP A 94 9.10 4.11 0.44
C ASP A 94 7.74 4.43 1.07
N TYR A 95 7.40 3.69 2.14
CA TYR A 95 6.16 3.88 2.89
C TYR A 95 6.18 5.17 3.73
N PRO A 96 4.99 5.77 4.01
CA PRO A 96 4.90 6.91 4.91
C PRO A 96 5.50 6.59 6.29
N GLY A 97 6.22 7.56 6.87
CA GLY A 97 6.91 7.35 8.15
C GLY A 97 5.99 6.91 9.29
N ILE A 98 4.75 7.41 9.33
CA ILE A 98 3.77 7.01 10.34
C ILE A 98 3.28 5.58 10.15
N VAL A 99 3.13 5.11 8.91
CA VAL A 99 2.73 3.74 8.58
C VAL A 99 3.83 2.80 9.06
N LYS A 100 5.09 3.08 8.75
CA LYS A 100 6.24 2.31 9.26
C LYS A 100 6.31 2.30 10.78
N LYS A 101 6.18 3.45 11.43
CA LYS A 101 6.23 3.56 12.90
C LYS A 101 5.14 2.73 13.59
N ARG A 102 3.93 2.69 13.03
CA ARG A 102 2.79 1.96 13.59
C ARG A 102 2.80 0.46 13.23
N ALA A 103 3.26 0.12 12.03
CA ALA A 103 3.37 -1.26 11.59
C ALA A 103 4.54 -1.98 12.27
N GLY A 104 5.66 -1.28 12.50
CA GLY A 104 6.88 -1.85 13.06
C GLY A 104 7.45 -2.93 12.14
N THR A 105 7.87 -4.05 12.72
CA THR A 105 8.47 -5.17 11.97
C THR A 105 7.48 -5.92 11.08
N ARG A 106 6.18 -5.57 11.13
CA ARG A 106 5.13 -6.24 10.33
C ARG A 106 5.07 -5.73 8.89
N ILE A 107 5.59 -4.53 8.62
CA ILE A 107 5.68 -4.00 7.26
C ILE A 107 7.06 -4.33 6.66
N PRO A 108 7.14 -4.90 5.45
CA PRO A 108 8.41 -5.09 4.77
C PRO A 108 9.11 -3.77 4.49
N SER A 109 10.41 -3.82 4.25
CA SER A 109 11.22 -2.69 3.79
C SER A 109 11.63 -2.91 2.34
N PHE A 110 11.58 -1.85 1.53
CA PHE A 110 12.19 -1.88 0.20
C PHE A 110 13.72 -1.83 0.31
N SER A 111 14.39 -2.67 -0.47
CA SER A 111 15.81 -2.52 -0.76
C SER A 111 16.07 -1.25 -1.58
N LYS A 112 17.34 -0.86 -1.70
CA LYS A 112 17.72 0.32 -2.50
C LYS A 112 17.36 0.19 -3.97
N ASP A 113 17.33 -1.02 -4.51
CA ASP A 113 17.02 -1.25 -5.92
C ASP A 113 15.51 -1.31 -6.13
N GLU A 114 14.77 -1.98 -5.25
CA GLU A 114 13.31 -1.96 -5.27
C GLU A 114 12.75 -0.54 -5.11
N SER A 115 13.31 0.25 -4.18
CA SER A 115 12.90 1.65 -3.93
C SER A 115 13.06 2.55 -5.17
N LYS A 116 13.99 2.24 -6.08
CA LYS A 116 14.17 2.96 -7.34
C LYS A 116 13.25 2.48 -8.46
N GLN A 117 12.73 1.26 -8.32
CA GLN A 117 11.88 0.62 -9.32
C GLN A 117 10.41 0.94 -9.12
N VAL A 118 9.98 0.99 -7.85
CA VAL A 118 8.59 1.30 -7.46
C VAL A 118 8.21 2.75 -7.70
#